data_AF-A0A7Y9JN60-F1
#
_entry.id   AF-A0A7Y9JN60-F1
#
_cell.length_a   1.000
_cell.length_b   1.000
_cell.length_c   1.000
_cell.angle_alpha   90.00
_cell.angle_beta   90.00
_cell.angle_gamma   90.00
#
_symmetry.space_group_name_H-M   'P 1'
#
loop_
_entity.id
_entity.type
_entity.pdbx_description
1 polymer ?
#
loop_
_entity_poly.entity_id
_entity_poly.type
_entity_poly.pdbx_seq_one_letter_code
_entity_poly.pdbx_strand_id
1 'polypeptide(L)'
;MRVSRLTTATAALLALEGIALLIVALVEGIRLGAGEAAELPTALALIGLTVIGGAGLLLLAVGVLRGRSWARSGGMVLQILGVATALSGMSAQPFPTLFVVGLGVPCALGIVLIFLLSRRAGLDARSASDAEADGRL
;
A
#
# COMPACT_ATOMS: atom_id res chain seq x y z
N MET A 1 -9.64 -19.39 -10.80
CA MET A 1 -9.23 -18.28 -11.71
C MET A 1 -7.71 -18.22 -11.70
N ARG A 2 -7.04 -18.19 -12.86
CA ARG A 2 -5.58 -18.01 -12.88
C ARG A 2 -5.25 -16.59 -12.41
N VAL A 3 -4.39 -16.46 -11.40
CA VAL A 3 -3.97 -15.15 -10.90
C VAL A 3 -3.17 -14.45 -12.01
N SER A 4 -3.59 -13.25 -12.41
CA SER A 4 -2.89 -12.51 -13.46
C SER A 4 -1.54 -12.00 -12.95
N ARG A 5 -0.54 -11.88 -13.83
CA ARG A 5 0.77 -11.31 -13.46
C ARG A 5 0.66 -9.93 -12.80
N LEU A 6 -0.29 -9.12 -13.26
CA LEU A 6 -0.59 -7.81 -12.68
C LEU A 6 -1.08 -7.95 -11.23
N THR A 7 -2.03 -8.86 -10.98
CA THR A 7 -2.53 -9.14 -9.62
C THR A 7 -1.41 -9.58 -8.68
N THR A 8 -0.54 -10.49 -9.14
CA THR A 8 0.61 -10.95 -8.35
C THR A 8 1.59 -9.82 -8.09
N ALA A 9 1.91 -8.99 -9.08
CA ALA A 9 2.81 -7.85 -8.93
C ALA A 9 2.26 -6.80 -7.96
N THR A 10 0.98 -6.43 -8.08
CA THR A 10 0.32 -5.50 -7.16
C THR A 10 0.34 -6.03 -5.72
N ALA A 11 -0.02 -7.31 -5.53
CA ALA A 11 -0.01 -7.92 -4.21
C ALA A 11 1.40 -8.02 -3.61
N ALA A 12 2.40 -8.38 -4.43
CA ALA A 12 3.79 -8.46 -3.98
C ALA A 12 4.33 -7.09 -3.56
N LEU A 13 4.00 -6.02 -4.30
CA LEU A 13 4.41 -4.66 -3.95
C LEU A 13 3.79 -4.20 -2.62
N LEU A 14 2.46 -4.34 -2.47
CA LEU A 14 1.76 -4.04 -1.21
C LEU A 14 2.34 -4.84 -0.03
N ALA A 15 2.65 -6.12 -0.25
CA ALA A 15 3.23 -6.97 0.78
C ALA A 15 4.64 -6.50 1.17
N LEU A 16 5.47 -6.11 0.19
CA LEU A 16 6.80 -5.60 0.44
C LEU A 16 6.78 -4.28 1.21
N GLU A 17 5.90 -3.36 0.86
CA GLU A 17 5.69 -2.11 1.61
C GLU A 17 5.20 -2.39 3.04
N GLY A 18 4.26 -3.32 3.20
CA GLY A 18 3.77 -3.74 4.50
C GLY A 18 4.87 -4.31 5.38
N ILE A 19 5.70 -5.20 4.82
CA ILE A 19 6.89 -5.75 5.51
C ILE A 19 7.87 -4.63 5.86
N ALA A 20 8.14 -3.71 4.95
CA ALA A 20 9.03 -2.58 5.20
C ALA A 20 8.55 -1.71 6.36
N LEU A 21 7.24 -1.39 6.42
CA LEU A 21 6.67 -0.65 7.56
C LEU A 21 6.78 -1.43 8.88
N LEU A 22 6.57 -2.75 8.86
CA LEU A 22 6.74 -3.57 10.06
C LEU A 22 8.20 -3.63 10.53
N ILE A 23 9.16 -3.63 9.61
CA ILE A 23 10.59 -3.52 9.93
C ILE A 23 10.86 -2.15 10.59
N VAL A 24 10.30 -1.06 10.05
CA VAL A 24 10.44 0.27 10.66
C VAL A 24 9.85 0.29 12.08
N ALA A 25 8.66 -0.28 12.28
CA ALA A 25 8.06 -0.37 13.61
C ALA A 25 8.91 -1.20 14.59
N LEU A 26 9.53 -2.28 14.12
CA LEU A 26 10.43 -3.09 14.92
C LEU A 26 11.68 -2.31 15.33
N VAL A 27 12.31 -1.59 14.39
CA VAL A 27 13.49 -0.75 14.67
C VAL A 27 13.14 0.33 15.69
N GLU A 28 12.00 0.99 15.54
CA GLU A 28 11.55 2.02 16.47
C GLU A 28 11.23 1.43 17.86
N GLY A 29 10.68 0.22 17.92
CA GLY A 29 10.50 -0.51 19.17
C GLY A 29 11.81 -0.84 19.88
N ILE A 30 12.87 -1.19 19.13
CA ILE A 30 14.21 -1.42 19.69
C ILE A 30 14.78 -0.12 20.27
N ARG A 31 14.64 1.00 19.55
CA ARG A 31 15.08 2.33 20.01
C ARG A 31 14.36 2.79 21.27
N LEU A 32 13.05 2.56 21.33
CA LEU A 32 12.24 2.82 22.53
C LEU A 32 12.78 2.02 23.72
N GLY A 33 13.12 0.74 23.53
CA GLY A 33 13.73 -0.12 24.56
C GLY A 33 15.13 0.32 25.00
N ALA A 34 15.86 1.04 24.13
CA ALA A 34 17.17 1.63 24.44
C ALA A 34 17.06 2.98 25.19
N GLY A 35 15.85 3.50 25.42
CA GLY A 35 15.63 4.77 26.13
C GLY A 35 15.82 6.01 25.25
N GLU A 36 15.80 5.87 23.92
CA GLU A 36 15.99 6.98 22.98
C GLU A 36 14.70 7.80 22.72
N ALA A 37 13.59 7.45 23.37
CA ALA A 37 12.32 8.16 23.18
C ALA A 37 12.24 9.42 24.02
N ALA A 38 11.96 10.56 23.37
CA ALA A 38 11.70 11.82 24.05
C ALA A 38 10.41 11.76 24.89
N GLU A 39 9.35 11.15 24.35
CA GLU A 39 8.04 11.04 24.99
C GLU A 39 7.44 9.66 24.73
N LEU A 40 7.30 8.86 25.80
CA LEU A 40 6.82 7.47 25.72
C LEU A 40 5.44 7.34 25.04
N PRO A 41 4.43 8.18 25.36
CA PRO A 41 3.10 8.04 24.76
C PRO A 41 3.11 8.27 23.25
N THR A 42 3.83 9.29 22.80
CA THR A 42 3.95 9.62 21.37
C THR A 42 4.67 8.51 20.61
N ALA A 43 5.75 7.97 21.18
CA ALA A 43 6.49 6.87 20.57
C ALA A 43 5.60 5.62 20.41
N LEU A 44 4.87 5.23 21.46
CA LEU A 44 3.95 4.10 21.40
C LEU A 44 2.81 4.32 20.39
N ALA A 45 2.26 5.53 20.31
CA ALA A 45 1.22 5.87 19.35
C ALA A 45 1.72 5.74 17.91
N LEU A 46 2.92 6.25 17.61
CA LEU A 46 3.52 6.14 16.28
C LEU A 46 3.86 4.69 15.93
N ILE A 47 4.47 3.93 16.82
CA ILE A 47 4.76 2.50 16.62
C ILE A 47 3.46 1.74 16.33
N GLY A 48 2.43 1.94 17.17
CA GLY A 48 1.12 1.30 16.98
C GLY A 48 0.49 1.65 15.64
N LEU A 49 0.51 2.93 15.26
CA LEU A 49 0.01 3.39 13.96
C LEU A 49 0.79 2.75 12.79
N THR A 50 2.12 2.66 12.89
CA THR A 50 2.97 2.03 11.86
C THR A 50 2.66 0.54 11.74
N VAL A 51 2.48 -0.18 12.85
CA VAL A 51 2.08 -1.59 12.85
C VAL A 51 0.72 -1.78 12.19
N ILE A 52 -0.26 -0.94 12.51
CA ILE A 52 -1.58 -0.97 11.89
C ILE A 52 -1.48 -0.71 10.38
N GLY A 53 -0.68 0.27 9.96
CA GLY A 53 -0.43 0.56 8.54
C GLY A 53 0.22 -0.64 7.81
N GLY A 54 1.26 -1.21 8.39
CA GLY A 54 1.95 -2.39 7.82
C GLY A 54 1.05 -3.61 7.72
N ALA A 55 0.32 -3.94 8.79
CA ALA A 55 -0.65 -5.03 8.78
C ALA A 55 -1.80 -4.77 7.78
N GLY A 56 -2.26 -3.52 7.67
CA GLY A 56 -3.25 -3.09 6.68
C GLY A 56 -2.79 -3.37 5.25
N LEU A 57 -1.54 -3.04 4.90
CA LEU A 57 -0.96 -3.32 3.58
C LEU A 57 -0.89 -4.83 3.30
N LEU A 58 -0.53 -5.65 4.29
CA LEU A 58 -0.55 -7.11 4.16
C LEU A 58 -1.97 -7.65 3.93
N LEU A 59 -2.97 -7.14 4.66
CA LEU A 59 -4.37 -7.51 4.46
C LEU A 59 -4.87 -7.10 3.07
N LEU A 60 -4.45 -5.94 2.57
CA LEU A 60 -4.76 -5.48 1.21
C LEU A 60 -4.07 -6.35 0.16
N ALA A 61 -2.82 -6.77 0.37
CA ALA A 61 -2.13 -7.71 -0.51
C ALA A 61 -2.90 -9.04 -0.64
N VAL A 62 -3.33 -9.61 0.50
CA VAL A 62 -4.19 -10.81 0.52
C VAL A 62 -5.54 -10.54 -0.13
N GLY A 63 -6.13 -9.37 0.10
CA GLY A 63 -7.38 -8.95 -0.53
C GLY A 63 -7.30 -8.84 -2.05
N VAL A 64 -6.18 -8.32 -2.59
CA VAL A 64 -5.88 -8.25 -4.03
C VAL A 64 -5.74 -9.65 -4.61
N LEU A 65 -5.01 -10.55 -3.95
CA LEU A 65 -4.89 -11.96 -4.38
C LEU A 65 -6.24 -12.68 -4.41
N ARG A 66 -7.14 -12.33 -3.48
CA ARG A 66 -8.51 -12.87 -3.40
C ARG A 66 -9.51 -12.15 -4.30
N GLY A 67 -9.06 -11.18 -5.12
CA GLY A 67 -9.90 -10.43 -6.06
C GLY A 67 -10.97 -9.55 -5.39
N ARG A 68 -10.77 -9.12 -4.14
CA ARG A 68 -11.75 -8.27 -3.44
C ARG A 68 -11.69 -6.83 -3.92
N SER A 69 -12.84 -6.23 -4.21
CA SER A 69 -12.95 -4.84 -4.67
C SER A 69 -12.46 -3.82 -3.64
N TRP A 70 -12.74 -4.05 -2.35
CA TRP A 70 -12.30 -3.18 -1.25
C TRP A 70 -10.78 -3.09 -1.10
N ALA A 71 -10.05 -4.12 -1.56
CA ALA A 71 -8.59 -4.10 -1.50
C ALA A 71 -7.97 -3.11 -2.50
N ARG A 72 -8.67 -2.83 -3.61
CA ARG A 72 -8.21 -1.85 -4.62
C ARG A 72 -8.42 -0.42 -4.14
N SER A 73 -9.60 -0.11 -3.59
CA SER A 73 -9.85 1.22 -3.05
C SER A 73 -8.99 1.51 -1.82
N GLY A 74 -8.89 0.57 -0.88
CA GLY A 74 -8.03 0.70 0.29
C GLY A 74 -6.55 0.83 -0.09
N GLY A 75 -6.07 0.00 -1.02
CA GLY A 75 -4.71 0.11 -1.54
C GLY A 75 -4.45 1.46 -2.20
N MET A 76 -5.35 1.95 -3.05
CA MET A 76 -5.17 3.26 -3.70
C MET A 76 -5.07 4.41 -2.69
N VAL A 77 -5.91 4.40 -1.64
CA VAL A 77 -5.86 5.41 -0.58
C VAL A 77 -4.52 5.37 0.16
N LEU A 78 -4.04 4.19 0.57
CA LEU A 78 -2.75 4.09 1.26
C LEU A 78 -1.58 4.49 0.37
N GLN A 79 -1.62 4.19 -0.93
CA GLN A 79 -0.56 4.60 -1.84
C GLN A 79 -0.53 6.11 -2.08
N ILE A 80 -1.69 6.75 -2.22
CA ILE A 80 -1.78 8.22 -2.29
C ILE A 80 -1.27 8.85 -0.99
N LEU A 81 -1.66 8.29 0.16
CA LEU A 81 -1.20 8.76 1.45
C LEU A 81 0.33 8.61 1.57
N GLY A 82 0.90 7.47 1.14
CA GLY A 82 2.34 7.24 1.14
C GLY A 82 3.11 8.25 0.27
N VAL A 83 2.61 8.56 -0.93
CA VAL A 83 3.18 9.64 -1.77
C VAL A 83 3.07 10.99 -1.06
N ALA A 84 1.93 11.31 -0.47
CA ALA A 84 1.75 12.57 0.27
C ALA A 84 2.71 12.66 1.47
N THR A 85 2.93 11.56 2.19
CA THR A 85 3.90 11.49 3.29
C THR A 85 5.33 11.68 2.78
N ALA A 86 5.70 11.06 1.65
CA ALA A 86 7.01 11.25 1.04
C ALA A 86 7.25 12.72 0.64
N LEU A 87 6.24 13.36 0.03
CA LEU A 87 6.30 14.78 -0.32
C LEU A 87 6.38 15.67 0.92
N SER A 88 5.66 15.34 2.00
CA SER A 88 5.77 16.06 3.28
C SER A 88 7.19 16.00 3.86
N GLY A 89 7.91 14.89 3.64
CA GLY A 89 9.30 14.73 4.07
C GLY A 89 10.27 15.69 3.37
N MET A 90 9.90 16.28 2.23
CA MET A 90 10.75 17.21 1.50
C MET A 90 11.00 18.53 2.24
N SER A 91 10.12 18.90 3.18
CA SER A 91 10.26 20.11 4.00
C SER A 91 11.21 19.91 5.20
N ALA A 92 11.64 18.68 5.48
CA ALA A 92 12.52 18.38 6.60
C ALA A 92 13.98 18.77 6.31
N GLN A 93 14.69 19.24 7.34
CA GLN A 93 16.12 19.57 7.27
C GLN A 93 16.88 18.73 8.32
N PRO A 94 17.94 18.00 7.92
CA PRO A 94 18.45 17.83 6.56
C PRO A 94 17.50 17.03 5.65
N PHE A 95 17.58 17.24 4.33
CA PHE A 95 16.67 16.62 3.36
C PHE A 95 16.82 15.08 3.33
N PRO A 96 15.77 14.33 3.74
CA PRO A 96 15.86 12.88 3.92
C PRO A 96 15.64 12.14 2.59
N THR A 97 16.57 12.26 1.66
CA THR A 97 16.47 11.71 0.28
C THR A 97 16.05 10.24 0.25
N LEU A 98 16.64 9.40 1.11
CA LEU A 98 16.35 7.97 1.17
C LEU A 98 14.88 7.70 1.56
N PHE A 99 14.31 8.48 2.49
CA PHE A 99 12.91 8.36 2.88
C PHE A 99 11.98 8.78 1.74
N VAL A 100 12.24 9.95 1.14
CA VAL A 100 11.39 10.50 0.07
C VAL A 100 11.36 9.56 -1.14
N VAL A 101 12.52 9.09 -1.60
CA VAL A 101 12.59 8.19 -2.76
C VAL A 101 12.13 6.78 -2.38
N GLY A 102 12.58 6.26 -1.24
CA GLY A 102 12.28 4.91 -0.78
C GLY A 102 10.80 4.67 -0.47
N LEU A 103 10.07 5.71 -0.07
CA LEU A 103 8.61 5.64 0.12
C LEU A 103 7.85 6.10 -1.13
N GLY A 104 8.24 7.21 -1.74
CA GLY A 104 7.48 7.85 -2.82
C GLY A 104 7.44 7.01 -4.10
N VAL A 105 8.56 6.40 -4.50
CA VAL A 105 8.64 5.58 -5.72
C VAL A 105 7.77 4.32 -5.65
N PRO A 106 7.87 3.45 -4.63
CA PRO A 106 7.01 2.27 -4.56
C PRO A 106 5.54 2.67 -4.46
N CYS A 107 5.21 3.73 -3.72
CA CYS A 107 3.83 4.18 -3.63
C CYS A 107 3.26 4.67 -4.97
N ALA A 108 4.04 5.43 -5.74
CA ALA A 108 3.66 5.84 -7.10
C ALA A 108 3.47 4.62 -8.03
N LEU A 109 4.35 3.62 -7.94
CA LEU A 109 4.19 2.36 -8.68
C LEU A 109 2.92 1.61 -8.26
N GLY A 110 2.61 1.57 -6.96
CA GLY A 110 1.39 0.98 -6.42
C GLY A 110 0.12 1.62 -6.98
N ILE A 111 0.08 2.96 -7.06
CA ILE A 111 -1.01 3.70 -7.70
C ILE A 111 -1.22 3.21 -9.14
N VAL A 112 -0.16 3.15 -9.93
CA VAL A 112 -0.23 2.73 -11.34
C VAL A 112 -0.73 1.28 -11.45
N LEU A 113 -0.19 0.36 -10.66
CA LEU A 113 -0.59 -1.05 -10.70
C LEU A 113 -2.06 -1.26 -10.31
N ILE A 114 -2.51 -0.62 -9.24
CA ILE A 114 -3.91 -0.70 -8.77
C ILE A 114 -4.86 -0.04 -9.78
N PHE A 115 -4.44 1.07 -10.40
CA PHE A 115 -5.21 1.74 -11.44
C PHE A 115 -5.41 0.82 -12.65
N LEU A 116 -4.35 0.18 -13.15
CA LEU A 116 -4.43 -0.78 -14.25
C LEU A 116 -5.34 -1.97 -13.90
N LEU A 117 -5.27 -2.47 -12.67
CA LEU A 117 -6.11 -3.56 -12.20
C LEU A 117 -7.60 -3.16 -12.14
N SER A 118 -7.88 -1.90 -11.77
CA SER A 118 -9.23 -1.34 -11.76
C SER A 118 -9.77 -1.15 -13.17
N ARG A 119 -8.96 -0.64 -14.12
CA ARG A 119 -9.37 -0.51 -15.53
C ARG A 119 -9.72 -1.85 -16.15
N ARG A 120 -8.87 -2.87 -15.95
CA ARG A 120 -9.12 -4.21 -16.49
C ARG A 120 -10.47 -4.77 -16.03
N ALA A 121 -10.76 -4.68 -14.74
CA ALA A 121 -12.04 -5.18 -14.22
C ALA A 121 -13.26 -4.42 -14.78
N GLY A 122 -13.13 -3.13 -15.06
CA GLY A 122 -14.19 -2.36 -15.71
C GLY A 122 -14.42 -2.77 -17.17
N LEU A 123 -13.35 -3.09 -17.91
CA LEU A 123 -13.46 -3.61 -19.28
C LEU A 123 -14.11 -4.99 -19.30
N ASP A 124 -13.72 -5.88 -18.39
CA ASP A 124 -14.30 -7.22 -18.28
C ASP A 124 -15.81 -7.14 -17.97
N ALA A 125 -16.23 -6.26 -17.05
CA ALA A 125 -17.64 -6.05 -16.72
C ALA A 125 -18.46 -5.49 -17.90
N ARG A 126 -17.88 -4.57 -18.67
CA ARG A 126 -18.53 -4.00 -19.85
C ARG A 126 -18.71 -5.04 -20.95
N SER A 127 -17.69 -5.86 -21.20
CA SER A 127 -17.77 -6.95 -22.20
C SER A 127 -18.83 -8.00 -21.85
N ALA A 128 -19.03 -8.28 -20.55
CA ALA A 128 -20.10 -9.17 -20.10
C ALA A 128 -21.49 -8.57 -20.33
N SER A 129 -21.66 -7.28 -20.02
CA SER A 129 -22.91 -6.54 -20.29
C SER A 129 -23.25 -6.48 -21.78
N ASP A 130 -22.25 -6.29 -22.64
CA ASP A 130 -22.45 -6.23 -24.09
C ASP A 130 -22.87 -7.61 -24.65
N ALA A 131 -22.31 -8.71 -24.12
CA ALA A 131 -22.67 -10.07 -24.51
C ALA A 131 -24.10 -10.46 -24.07
N GLU A 132 -24.53 -9.99 -22.90
CA GLU A 132 -25.90 -10.14 -22.40
C GLU A 132 -26.89 -9.32 -23.25
N ALA A 133 -26.53 -8.10 -23.65
CA ALA A 133 -27.33 -7.26 -24.53
C ALA A 133 -27.48 -7.82 -25.96
N ASP A 134 -26.47 -8.53 -26.47
CA ASP A 134 -26.48 -9.19 -27.79
C ASP A 134 -27.23 -10.55 -27.78
N GLY A 135 -27.82 -10.96 -26.64
CA GLY A 135 -28.58 -12.20 -26.53
C GLY A 135 -27.75 -13.48 -26.70
N ARG A 136 -26.45 -13.41 -26.45
CA ARG A 136 -25.51 -14.55 -26.59
C ARG A 136 -25.40 -15.42 -25.33
N LEU A 137 -26.30 -15.24 -24.36
CA LEU A 137 -26.40 -16.01 -23.12
C LEU A 137 -27.85 -16.39 -22.85
#